data_AF-A0A0N1MU72-F1
#
_entry.id   AF-A0A0N1MU72-F1
#
_cell.length_a   1.000
_cell.length_b   1.000
_cell.length_c   1.000
_cell.angle_alpha   90.00
_cell.angle_beta   90.00
_cell.angle_gamma   90.00
#
_symmetry.space_group_name_H-M   'P 1'
#
loop_
_entity.id
_entity.type
_entity.pdbx_description
1 polymer ?
#
loop_
_entity_poly.entity_id
_entity_poly.type
_entity_poly.pdbx_seq_one_letter_code
_entity_poly.pdbx_strand_id
1 'polypeptide(L)'
;MLKKIFMILLFFSQSVFAGDKIATTCHGCNSNDMKIRAGNVGWGEHGQTINVLDFTQSKIETYENYTEWDQEHGYVSHREIIRVKTSETDKKIFQEVSDALNELGNNTSSSIAPPDVINNVWDLPNYSRNKNNLTDYIKDQLWVSSITIEAVKDKARKLGFLSGELNKYWLPTANGGKVLFSMKIDGGIIIIELLEARDSDNNTVPFKVSDIGTYKFNNHSNIGAASGAFSRFGFSTSIRVGAVTIIDCDSSGKCRQVPPPKSTD
;
A
#
# COMPACT_ATOMS: atom_id res chain seq x y z
N MET A 1 19.01 -32.39 -48.90
CA MET A 1 19.02 -32.52 -47.42
C MET A 1 18.72 -31.17 -46.77
N LEU A 2 17.47 -30.70 -46.81
CA LEU A 2 17.10 -29.38 -46.28
C LEU A 2 15.63 -29.33 -45.81
N LYS A 3 15.19 -30.35 -45.05
CA LYS A 3 13.79 -30.50 -44.61
C LYS A 3 13.60 -30.85 -43.13
N LYS A 4 14.64 -30.75 -42.29
CA LYS A 4 14.59 -31.19 -40.88
C LYS A 4 14.95 -30.15 -39.81
N ILE A 5 15.02 -28.86 -40.15
CA ILE A 5 15.36 -27.80 -39.16
C ILE A 5 14.18 -26.87 -38.82
N PHE A 6 13.06 -26.93 -39.55
CA PHE A 6 11.94 -26.00 -39.35
C PHE A 6 10.90 -26.42 -38.31
N MET A 7 11.06 -27.57 -37.64
CA MET A 7 10.03 -28.14 -36.76
C MET A 7 10.44 -28.26 -35.28
N ILE A 8 11.55 -27.64 -34.87
CA ILE A 8 12.01 -27.57 -33.47
C ILE A 8 11.79 -26.16 -32.86
N LEU A 9 11.41 -25.16 -33.67
CA LEU A 9 11.13 -23.79 -33.22
C LEU A 9 9.66 -23.53 -32.85
N LEU A 10 8.78 -24.54 -32.93
CA LEU A 10 7.36 -24.42 -32.56
C LEU A 10 7.04 -24.87 -31.12
N PHE A 11 8.04 -25.26 -30.31
CA PHE A 11 7.85 -25.66 -28.91
C PHE A 11 8.38 -24.66 -27.87
N PHE A 12 8.90 -23.49 -28.28
CA PHE A 12 9.34 -22.43 -27.35
C PHE A 12 8.46 -21.17 -27.39
N SER A 13 7.32 -21.21 -28.08
CA SER A 13 6.22 -20.26 -27.87
C SER A 13 5.13 -20.92 -27.03
N GLN A 14 5.49 -21.54 -25.90
CA GLN A 14 4.54 -21.49 -24.81
C GLN A 14 4.49 -20.03 -24.41
N SER A 15 3.41 -19.39 -24.85
CA SER A 15 2.84 -18.23 -24.21
C SER A 15 3.19 -18.33 -22.73
N VAL A 16 4.10 -17.46 -22.27
CA VAL A 16 4.18 -17.13 -20.86
C VAL A 16 2.83 -16.49 -20.59
N PHE A 17 1.83 -17.34 -20.37
CA PHE A 17 0.63 -16.95 -19.70
C PHE A 17 1.17 -16.31 -18.44
N ALA A 18 0.94 -15.01 -18.32
CA ALA A 18 0.74 -14.40 -17.03
C ALA A 18 -0.44 -15.16 -16.38
N GLY A 19 -0.19 -16.39 -15.95
CA GLY A 19 -1.07 -17.12 -15.06
C GLY A 19 -1.08 -16.31 -13.78
N ASP A 20 -2.27 -15.97 -13.32
CA ASP A 20 -2.57 -15.04 -12.25
C ASP A 20 -1.79 -15.37 -10.97
N LYS A 21 -0.54 -14.91 -10.91
CA LYS A 21 0.30 -15.02 -9.73
C LYS A 21 -0.28 -14.11 -8.67
N ILE A 22 -0.60 -14.70 -7.52
CA ILE A 22 -1.08 -13.96 -6.36
C ILE A 22 -0.02 -14.03 -5.27
N ALA A 23 0.10 -12.97 -4.49
CA ALA A 23 0.94 -12.96 -3.32
C ALA A 23 0.18 -12.56 -2.07
N THR A 24 0.54 -13.17 -0.95
CA THR A 24 0.10 -12.81 0.39
C THR A 24 1.32 -12.63 1.28
N THR A 25 1.19 -11.84 2.34
CA THR A 25 2.27 -11.66 3.33
C THR A 25 2.03 -12.46 4.59
N CYS A 26 3.12 -12.71 5.29
CA CYS A 26 3.18 -13.28 6.61
C CYS A 26 4.34 -12.60 7.38
N HIS A 27 4.21 -12.34 8.68
CA HIS A 27 5.20 -11.56 9.42
C HIS A 27 5.83 -12.42 10.51
N GLY A 28 7.09 -12.81 10.31
CA GLY A 28 7.82 -13.65 11.27
C GLY A 28 7.29 -15.09 11.33
N CYS A 29 6.77 -15.59 10.21
CA CYS A 29 6.06 -16.86 10.14
C CYS A 29 7.01 -18.02 9.86
N ASN A 30 6.76 -19.15 10.53
CA ASN A 30 7.45 -20.39 10.17
C ASN A 30 6.84 -21.00 8.89
N SER A 31 7.46 -22.07 8.37
CA SER A 31 6.99 -22.72 7.13
C SER A 31 5.55 -23.27 7.22
N ASN A 32 5.10 -23.70 8.41
CA ASN A 32 3.72 -24.17 8.58
C ASN A 32 2.72 -23.00 8.51
N ASP A 33 3.06 -21.86 9.12
CA ASP A 33 2.25 -20.65 9.04
C ASP A 33 2.15 -20.15 7.60
N MET A 34 3.26 -20.19 6.84
CA MET A 34 3.29 -19.85 5.42
C MET A 34 2.36 -20.75 4.61
N LYS A 35 2.37 -22.07 4.88
CA LYS A 35 1.45 -23.03 4.26
C LYS A 35 -0.02 -22.71 4.57
N ILE A 36 -0.34 -22.40 5.83
CA ILE A 36 -1.71 -22.00 6.23
C ILE A 36 -2.12 -20.73 5.49
N ARG A 37 -1.22 -19.75 5.36
CA ARG A 37 -1.48 -18.51 4.61
C ARG A 37 -1.78 -18.79 3.15
N ALA A 38 -1.01 -19.66 2.49
CA ALA A 38 -1.30 -20.08 1.12
C ALA A 38 -2.68 -20.77 0.99
N GLY A 39 -3.05 -21.62 1.95
CA GLY A 39 -4.37 -22.28 2.00
C GLY A 39 -5.56 -21.34 2.13
N ASN A 40 -5.35 -20.20 2.81
CA ASN A 40 -6.38 -19.19 3.06
C ASN A 40 -6.52 -18.18 1.91
N VAL A 41 -5.60 -18.16 0.95
CA VAL A 41 -5.85 -17.45 -0.30
C VAL A 41 -7.01 -18.18 -0.99
N GLY A 42 -7.99 -17.42 -1.52
CA GLY A 42 -9.31 -17.93 -1.93
C GLY A 42 -9.29 -19.09 -2.94
N TRP A 43 -10.47 -19.48 -3.43
CA TRP A 43 -10.60 -20.50 -4.47
C TRP A 43 -9.93 -19.99 -5.76
N GLY A 44 -8.70 -20.46 -5.97
CA GLY A 44 -7.90 -20.13 -7.14
C GLY A 44 -8.19 -21.06 -8.31
N GLU A 45 -7.67 -20.70 -9.48
CA GLU A 45 -7.66 -21.62 -10.62
C GLU A 45 -6.64 -22.75 -10.39
N HIS A 46 -6.84 -23.86 -11.11
CA HIS A 46 -5.86 -24.93 -11.15
C HIS A 46 -4.53 -24.43 -11.75
N GLY A 47 -3.40 -24.73 -11.10
CA GLY A 47 -2.09 -24.24 -11.50
C GLY A 47 -1.80 -22.80 -11.06
N GLN A 48 -2.71 -22.16 -10.31
CA GLN A 48 -2.48 -20.81 -9.82
C GLN A 48 -1.31 -20.81 -8.82
N THR A 49 -0.33 -19.94 -9.09
CA THR A 49 0.85 -19.79 -8.24
C THR A 49 0.59 -18.77 -7.13
N ILE A 50 0.88 -19.18 -5.89
CA ILE A 50 0.72 -18.39 -4.68
C ILE A 50 2.08 -18.15 -4.05
N ASN A 51 2.53 -16.90 -4.01
CA ASN A 51 3.73 -16.51 -3.27
C ASN A 51 3.35 -16.07 -1.86
N VAL A 52 3.98 -16.67 -0.86
CA VAL A 52 3.89 -16.22 0.53
C VAL A 52 5.20 -15.50 0.87
N LEU A 53 5.07 -14.22 1.20
CA LEU A 53 6.18 -13.29 1.40
C LEU A 53 6.36 -12.99 2.89
N ASP A 54 7.55 -13.24 3.43
CA ASP A 54 7.94 -12.80 4.77
C ASP A 54 9.08 -11.78 4.68
N PHE A 55 8.71 -10.50 4.67
CA PHE A 55 9.68 -9.41 4.64
C PHE A 55 10.48 -9.28 5.96
N THR A 56 9.95 -9.78 7.08
CA THR A 56 10.64 -9.73 8.39
C THR A 56 11.79 -10.73 8.43
N GLN A 57 11.61 -11.92 7.85
CA GLN A 57 12.64 -12.96 7.77
C GLN A 57 13.38 -13.00 6.43
N SER A 58 13.08 -12.08 5.51
CA SER A 58 13.58 -12.11 4.12
C SER A 58 13.41 -13.48 3.47
N LYS A 59 12.19 -14.04 3.57
CA LYS A 59 11.86 -15.38 3.09
C LYS A 59 10.67 -15.35 2.14
N ILE A 60 10.76 -16.11 1.05
CA ILE A 60 9.66 -16.34 0.10
C ILE A 60 9.44 -17.84 -0.10
N GLU A 61 8.19 -18.27 -0.04
CA GLU A 61 7.79 -19.63 -0.39
C GLU A 61 6.68 -19.60 -1.43
N THR A 62 6.81 -20.45 -2.46
CA THR A 62 5.83 -20.57 -3.53
C THR A 62 5.02 -21.85 -3.37
N TYR A 63 3.73 -21.71 -3.60
CA TYR A 63 2.76 -22.79 -3.58
C TYR A 63 1.97 -22.79 -4.89
N GLU A 64 1.42 -23.92 -5.25
CA GLU A 64 0.55 -24.08 -6.40
C GLU A 64 -0.80 -24.64 -5.95
N ASN A 65 -1.87 -24.05 -6.47
CA ASN A 65 -3.23 -24.50 -6.21
C ASN A 65 -3.60 -25.62 -7.19
N TYR A 66 -3.77 -26.83 -6.67
CA TYR A 66 -4.37 -27.93 -7.39
C TYR A 66 -5.87 -27.94 -7.09
N THR A 67 -6.69 -27.70 -8.10
CA THR A 67 -8.15 -27.72 -7.97
C THR A 67 -8.74 -28.67 -9.00
N GLU A 68 -9.63 -29.54 -8.56
CA GLU A 68 -10.41 -30.44 -9.41
C GLU A 68 -11.88 -30.00 -9.35
N TRP A 69 -12.49 -29.87 -10.53
CA TRP A 69 -13.88 -29.45 -10.67
C TRP A 69 -14.73 -30.65 -11.05
N ASP A 70 -15.85 -30.81 -10.35
CA ASP A 70 -16.92 -31.69 -10.81
C ASP A 70 -17.57 -31.07 -12.05
N GLN A 71 -17.32 -31.67 -13.22
CA GLN A 71 -17.82 -31.16 -14.50
C GLN A 71 -19.34 -31.25 -14.63
N GLU A 72 -20.00 -32.13 -13.88
CA GLU A 72 -21.45 -32.33 -13.94
C GLU A 72 -22.20 -31.25 -13.15
N HIS A 73 -21.65 -30.84 -12.00
CA HIS A 73 -22.33 -29.93 -11.07
C HIS A 73 -21.69 -28.54 -10.96
N GLY A 74 -20.49 -28.35 -11.52
CA GLY A 74 -19.79 -27.06 -11.54
C GLY A 74 -19.25 -26.60 -10.18
N TYR A 75 -19.09 -27.50 -9.20
CA TYR A 75 -18.45 -27.20 -7.92
C TYR A 75 -17.05 -27.79 -7.83
N VAL A 76 -16.22 -27.25 -6.94
CA VAL A 76 -14.88 -27.79 -6.64
C VAL A 76 -15.03 -29.09 -5.86
N SER A 77 -14.61 -30.21 -6.45
CA SER A 77 -14.66 -31.54 -5.83
C SER A 77 -13.44 -31.78 -4.92
N HIS A 78 -12.29 -31.24 -5.31
CA HIS A 78 -11.04 -31.39 -4.56
C HIS A 78 -10.15 -30.16 -4.68
N ARG A 79 -9.47 -29.81 -3.59
CA ARG A 79 -8.48 -28.73 -3.58
C ARG A 79 -7.30 -29.10 -2.69
N GLU A 80 -6.10 -28.93 -3.23
CA GLU A 80 -4.84 -29.07 -2.53
C GLU A 80 -3.92 -27.88 -2.80
N ILE A 81 -3.18 -27.47 -1.77
CA ILE A 81 -2.11 -26.49 -1.88
C ILE A 81 -0.77 -27.21 -1.73
N ILE A 82 0.00 -27.21 -2.80
CA ILE A 82 1.25 -27.96 -2.90
C ILE A 82 2.40 -26.96 -2.87
N ARG A 83 3.39 -27.19 -2.01
CA ARG A 83 4.60 -26.38 -2.01
C ARG A 83 5.43 -26.73 -3.25
N VAL A 84 5.79 -25.73 -4.02
CA VAL A 84 6.64 -25.88 -5.21
C VAL A 84 7.95 -25.11 -5.02
N LYS A 85 8.90 -25.33 -5.93
CA LYS A 85 10.16 -24.60 -5.90
C LYS A 85 9.91 -23.14 -6.31
N THR A 86 10.22 -22.19 -5.43
CA THR A 86 10.25 -20.75 -5.76
C THR A 86 11.19 -20.51 -6.93
N SER A 87 10.72 -19.81 -7.97
CA SER A 87 11.54 -19.48 -9.14
C SER A 87 12.70 -18.55 -8.77
N GLU A 88 13.83 -18.67 -9.48
CA GLU A 88 14.99 -17.79 -9.23
C GLU A 88 14.66 -16.32 -9.56
N THR A 89 13.77 -16.07 -10.52
CA THR A 89 13.26 -14.74 -10.83
C THR A 89 12.49 -14.15 -9.65
N ASP A 90 11.59 -14.91 -9.04
CA ASP A 90 10.82 -14.45 -7.87
C ASP A 90 11.71 -14.22 -6.66
N LYS A 91 12.68 -15.10 -6.41
CA LYS A 91 13.67 -14.89 -5.34
C LYS A 91 14.45 -13.59 -5.54
N LYS A 92 14.92 -13.33 -6.76
CA LYS A 92 15.66 -12.11 -7.07
C LYS A 92 14.80 -10.86 -6.87
N ILE A 93 13.58 -10.84 -7.42
CA ILE A 93 12.67 -9.70 -7.28
C ILE A 93 12.32 -9.48 -5.80
N PHE A 94 12.04 -10.55 -5.06
CA PHE A 94 11.75 -10.47 -3.63
C PHE A 94 12.95 -9.94 -2.84
N GLN A 95 14.16 -10.41 -3.12
CA GLN A 95 15.37 -9.90 -2.47
C GLN A 95 15.55 -8.40 -2.73
N GLU A 96 15.36 -7.95 -3.97
CA GLU A 96 15.45 -6.54 -4.31
C GLU A 96 14.42 -5.67 -3.58
N VAL A 97 13.20 -6.19 -3.36
CA VAL A 97 12.18 -5.51 -2.53
C VAL A 97 12.60 -5.51 -1.06
N SER A 98 13.07 -6.65 -0.54
CA SER A 98 13.49 -6.79 0.85
C SER A 98 14.66 -5.85 1.19
N ASP A 99 15.65 -5.77 0.32
CA ASP A 99 16.81 -4.89 0.47
C ASP A 99 16.38 -3.42 0.48
N ALA A 100 15.49 -3.02 -0.43
CA ALA A 100 14.94 -1.67 -0.46
C ALA A 100 14.14 -1.33 0.81
N LEU A 101 13.35 -2.27 1.33
CA LEU A 101 12.62 -2.11 2.60
C LEU A 101 13.56 -2.05 3.80
N ASN A 102 14.67 -2.78 3.78
CA ASN A 102 15.70 -2.75 4.82
C ASN A 102 16.46 -1.42 4.81
N GLU A 103 16.84 -0.92 3.64
CA GLU A 103 17.45 0.41 3.48
C GLU A 103 16.53 1.50 4.01
N LEU A 104 15.25 1.42 3.67
CA LEU A 104 14.21 2.33 4.16
C LEU A 104 14.07 2.29 5.68
N GLY A 105 14.09 1.08 6.26
CA GLY A 105 14.05 0.87 7.69
C GLY A 105 15.28 1.43 8.41
N ASN A 106 16.47 1.26 7.85
CA ASN A 106 17.71 1.81 8.38
C ASN A 106 17.71 3.34 8.33
N ASN A 107 17.25 3.95 7.23
CA ASN A 107 17.12 5.41 7.12
C ASN A 107 16.10 5.97 8.11
N THR A 108 14.98 5.28 8.29
CA THR A 108 13.94 5.68 9.26
C THR A 108 14.45 5.57 10.69
N SER A 109 15.07 4.44 11.05
CA SER A 109 15.52 4.18 12.43
C SER A 109 16.73 5.01 12.85
N SER A 110 17.56 5.44 11.88
CA SER A 110 18.65 6.40 12.10
C SER A 110 18.17 7.86 12.14
N SER A 111 16.94 8.13 11.69
CA SER A 111 16.32 9.44 11.78
C SER A 111 15.64 9.64 13.13
N ILE A 112 15.72 10.86 13.67
CA ILE A 112 15.06 11.25 14.91
C ILE A 112 14.03 12.33 14.57
N ALA A 113 12.76 12.10 14.87
CA ALA A 113 11.72 13.11 14.67
C ALA A 113 12.01 14.34 15.56
N PRO A 114 12.17 15.54 14.98
CA PRO A 114 12.55 16.72 15.74
C PRO A 114 11.35 17.30 16.53
N PRO A 115 11.60 18.13 17.56
CA PRO A 115 10.54 18.62 18.46
C PRO A 115 9.46 19.49 17.78
N ASP A 116 9.77 20.12 16.65
CA ASP A 116 8.84 20.90 15.83
C ASP A 116 7.84 20.03 15.06
N VAL A 117 8.20 18.77 14.80
CA VAL A 117 7.29 17.75 14.26
C VAL A 117 6.44 17.16 15.38
N ILE A 118 7.08 16.73 16.45
CA ILE A 118 6.44 16.19 17.64
C ILE A 118 7.29 16.46 18.88
N ASN A 119 6.78 17.32 19.76
CA ASN A 119 7.48 17.68 20.99
C ASN A 119 7.39 16.56 22.05
N ASN A 120 6.21 15.95 22.21
CA ASN A 120 6.02 14.82 23.11
C ASN A 120 5.04 13.81 22.48
N VAL A 121 5.35 12.51 22.56
CA VAL A 121 4.47 11.43 22.09
C VAL A 121 3.10 11.45 22.78
N TRP A 122 3.02 11.95 24.02
CA TRP A 122 1.77 12.14 24.77
C TRP A 122 0.87 13.22 24.19
N ASP A 123 1.35 14.05 23.25
CA ASP A 123 0.53 15.02 22.55
C ASP A 123 -0.22 14.39 21.37
N LEU A 124 0.15 13.17 20.95
CA LEU A 124 -0.51 12.49 19.83
C LEU A 124 -2.01 12.32 20.05
N PRO A 125 -2.52 11.76 21.17
CA PRO A 125 -3.96 11.51 21.33
C PRO A 125 -4.81 12.77 21.13
N ASN A 126 -4.31 13.91 21.61
CA ASN A 126 -5.08 15.14 21.77
C ASN A 126 -5.02 16.07 20.54
N TYR A 127 -3.99 15.97 19.70
CA TYR A 127 -3.76 16.94 18.62
C TYR A 127 -3.60 16.27 17.24
N SER A 128 -4.61 16.42 16.39
CA SER A 128 -4.56 15.96 14.99
C SER A 128 -3.42 16.61 14.19
N ARG A 129 -3.04 17.84 14.52
CA ARG A 129 -1.91 18.54 13.91
C ARG A 129 -0.60 17.77 14.10
N ASN A 130 -0.31 17.30 15.31
CA ASN A 130 0.94 16.58 15.60
C ASN A 130 0.99 15.23 14.87
N LYS A 131 -0.17 14.57 14.72
CA LYS A 131 -0.29 13.35 13.91
C LYS A 131 0.01 13.61 12.44
N ASN A 132 -0.51 14.71 11.89
CA ASN A 132 -0.29 15.09 10.50
C ASN A 132 1.18 15.47 10.27
N ASN A 133 1.75 16.32 11.12
CA ASN A 133 3.17 16.70 11.06
C ASN A 133 4.08 15.46 11.12
N LEU A 134 3.82 14.52 12.04
CA LEU A 134 4.59 13.29 12.14
C LEU A 134 4.46 12.42 10.89
N THR A 135 3.26 12.33 10.35
CA THR A 135 2.98 11.56 9.12
C THR A 135 3.66 12.21 7.91
N ASP A 136 3.67 13.54 7.81
CA ASP A 136 4.37 14.29 6.77
C ASP A 136 5.88 14.19 6.91
N TYR A 137 6.41 14.25 8.13
CA TYR A 137 7.82 14.02 8.39
C TYR A 137 8.26 12.62 7.98
N ILE A 138 7.51 11.58 8.36
CA ILE A 138 7.79 10.22 7.92
C ILE A 138 7.77 10.16 6.39
N LYS A 139 6.82 10.82 5.72
CA LYS A 139 6.84 10.90 4.25
C LYS A 139 8.06 11.58 3.72
N ASP A 140 8.49 12.71 4.26
CA ASP A 140 9.65 13.44 3.72
C ASP A 140 10.93 12.59 3.83
N GLN A 141 11.10 11.89 4.95
CA GLN A 141 12.18 10.91 5.11
C GLN A 141 12.07 9.77 4.08
N LEU A 142 10.86 9.35 3.75
CA LEU A 142 10.58 8.36 2.73
C LEU A 142 10.63 8.94 1.29
N TRP A 143 10.42 10.24 1.08
CA TRP A 143 10.33 10.89 -0.23
C TRP A 143 11.70 11.11 -0.86
N VAL A 144 12.73 11.29 -0.03
CA VAL A 144 14.15 11.17 -0.44
C VAL A 144 14.41 9.82 -1.12
N SER A 145 13.57 8.81 -0.84
CA SER A 145 13.59 7.48 -1.45
C SER A 145 12.43 7.24 -2.45
N SER A 146 11.80 8.27 -3.02
CA SER A 146 10.66 8.12 -3.96
C SER A 146 10.94 7.17 -5.14
N ILE A 147 12.18 7.15 -5.64
CA ILE A 147 12.66 6.17 -6.63
C ILE A 147 12.64 4.75 -6.07
N THR A 148 13.11 4.57 -4.83
CA THR A 148 13.11 3.30 -4.10
C THR A 148 11.68 2.81 -3.86
N ILE A 149 10.76 3.71 -3.51
CA ILE A 149 9.35 3.39 -3.29
C ILE A 149 8.65 2.95 -4.59
N GLU A 150 8.83 3.68 -5.69
CA GLU A 150 8.27 3.26 -6.98
C GLU A 150 8.89 1.96 -7.47
N ALA A 151 10.20 1.76 -7.27
CA ALA A 151 10.86 0.50 -7.56
C ALA A 151 10.31 -0.67 -6.71
N VAL A 152 10.04 -0.44 -5.42
CA VAL A 152 9.39 -1.42 -4.54
C VAL A 152 8.00 -1.76 -5.03
N LYS A 153 7.19 -0.76 -5.41
CA LYS A 153 5.83 -0.98 -5.95
C LYS A 153 5.86 -1.80 -7.23
N ASP A 154 6.69 -1.43 -8.19
CA ASP A 154 6.80 -2.11 -9.48
C ASP A 154 7.28 -3.55 -9.32
N LYS A 155 8.26 -3.79 -8.44
CA LYS A 155 8.79 -5.13 -8.16
C LYS A 155 7.81 -5.98 -7.37
N ALA A 156 7.14 -5.41 -6.35
CA ALA A 156 6.10 -6.10 -5.60
C ALA A 156 4.93 -6.53 -6.51
N ARG A 157 4.53 -5.66 -7.45
CA ARG A 157 3.52 -5.99 -8.46
C ARG A 157 3.92 -7.19 -9.33
N LYS A 158 5.20 -7.28 -9.73
CA LYS A 158 5.72 -8.43 -10.49
C LYS A 158 5.67 -9.75 -9.70
N LEU A 159 5.67 -9.68 -8.37
CA LEU A 159 5.48 -10.85 -7.49
C LEU A 159 4.00 -11.23 -7.32
N GLY A 160 3.06 -10.47 -7.86
CA GLY A 160 1.62 -10.63 -7.61
C GLY A 160 1.15 -9.97 -6.31
N PHE A 161 1.99 -9.15 -5.67
CA PHE A 161 1.66 -8.47 -4.42
C PHE A 161 1.01 -7.10 -4.71
N LEU A 162 -0.32 -7.08 -4.67
CA LEU A 162 -1.12 -5.89 -4.96
C LEU A 162 -1.66 -5.21 -3.70
N SER A 163 -1.76 -5.95 -2.60
CA SER A 163 -2.25 -5.45 -1.32
C SER A 163 -1.69 -6.25 -0.15
N GLY A 164 -1.36 -5.57 0.95
CA GLY A 164 -0.93 -6.20 2.20
C GLY A 164 0.09 -5.35 2.95
N GLU A 165 0.43 -5.78 4.16
CA GLU A 165 1.47 -5.14 4.95
C GLU A 165 2.87 -5.54 4.44
N LEU A 166 3.71 -4.53 4.21
CA LEU A 166 5.10 -4.70 3.82
C LEU A 166 5.96 -4.93 5.06
N ASN A 167 6.03 -3.93 5.94
CA ASN A 167 6.85 -3.99 7.15
C ASN A 167 6.43 -2.92 8.18
N LYS A 168 7.00 -2.99 9.39
CA LYS A 168 6.80 -2.02 10.46
C LYS A 168 8.13 -1.44 10.92
N TYR A 169 8.14 -0.16 11.24
CA TYR A 169 9.34 0.56 11.64
C TYR A 169 9.07 1.43 12.86
N TRP A 170 10.07 1.49 13.74
CA TRP A 170 10.08 2.45 14.85
C TRP A 170 10.86 3.70 14.44
N LEU A 171 10.24 4.86 14.65
CA LEU A 171 10.86 6.17 14.52
C LEU A 171 11.09 6.76 15.93
N PRO A 172 12.33 6.96 16.37
CA PRO A 172 12.61 7.65 17.64
C PRO A 172 12.26 9.14 17.56
N THR A 173 11.94 9.75 18.71
CA THR A 173 11.68 11.20 18.80
C THR A 173 12.73 11.90 19.66
N ALA A 174 12.99 13.18 19.38
CA ALA A 174 14.08 13.94 19.98
C ALA A 174 13.99 14.08 21.50
N ASN A 175 12.77 14.14 22.06
CA ASN A 175 12.55 14.28 23.50
C ASN A 175 12.33 12.93 24.20
N GLY A 176 12.75 11.83 23.57
CA GLY A 176 12.58 10.48 24.10
C GLY A 176 11.28 9.82 23.65
N GLY A 177 11.25 8.49 23.68
CA GLY A 177 10.16 7.71 23.12
C GLY A 177 10.28 7.48 21.61
N LYS A 178 9.27 6.82 21.05
CA LYS A 178 9.28 6.30 19.69
C LYS A 178 7.88 6.00 19.17
N VAL A 179 7.71 6.06 17.85
CA VAL A 179 6.44 5.77 17.18
C VAL A 179 6.62 4.61 16.21
N LEU A 180 5.74 3.61 16.30
CA LEU A 180 5.65 2.48 15.38
C LEU A 180 4.69 2.84 14.25
N PHE A 181 5.16 2.72 13.02
CA PHE A 181 4.31 2.80 11.84
C PHE A 181 4.45 1.55 10.98
N SER A 182 3.38 1.22 10.28
CA SER A 182 3.31 0.17 9.27
C SER A 182 3.30 0.79 7.89
N MET A 183 4.03 0.17 6.98
CA MET A 183 3.95 0.42 5.55
C MET A 183 3.17 -0.72 4.89
N LYS A 184 2.18 -0.36 4.09
CA LYS A 184 1.30 -1.31 3.40
C LYS A 184 1.19 -0.92 1.92
N ILE A 185 0.84 -1.87 1.07
CA ILE A 185 0.36 -1.59 -0.28
C ILE A 185 -1.15 -1.86 -0.29
N ASP A 186 -1.93 -1.02 -0.94
CA ASP A 186 -3.35 -1.22 -1.21
C ASP A 186 -3.67 -0.68 -2.60
N GLY A 187 -4.09 -1.55 -3.52
CA GLY A 187 -4.38 -1.16 -4.90
C GLY A 187 -3.18 -0.53 -5.63
N GLY A 188 -1.96 -0.94 -5.30
CA GLY A 188 -0.72 -0.34 -5.83
C GLY A 188 -0.36 1.02 -5.24
N ILE A 189 -1.05 1.47 -4.20
CA ILE A 189 -0.71 2.68 -3.44
C ILE A 189 -0.01 2.29 -2.15
N ILE A 190 1.13 2.90 -1.84
CA ILE A 190 1.72 2.75 -0.51
C ILE A 190 0.88 3.51 0.51
N ILE A 191 0.66 2.90 1.67
CA ILE A 191 -0.05 3.47 2.79
C ILE A 191 0.86 3.43 4.02
N ILE A 192 0.95 4.54 4.74
CA ILE A 192 1.57 4.60 6.06
C ILE A 192 0.46 4.71 7.09
N GLU A 193 0.56 3.87 8.12
CA GLU A 193 -0.37 3.85 9.25
C GLU A 193 0.43 3.82 10.56
N LEU A 194 0.20 4.80 11.44
CA LEU A 194 0.79 4.76 12.78
C LEU A 194 0.01 3.76 13.63
N LEU A 195 0.71 2.83 14.27
CA LEU A 195 0.11 1.75 15.03
C LEU A 195 0.24 1.96 16.54
N GLU A 196 1.39 2.45 17.00
CA GLU A 196 1.72 2.55 18.43
C GLU A 196 2.67 3.72 18.66
N ALA A 197 2.61 4.36 19.82
CA ALA A 197 3.67 5.25 20.30
C ALA A 197 4.01 4.89 21.74
N ARG A 198 5.28 5.05 22.08
CA ARG A 198 5.80 4.82 23.43
C ARG A 198 6.62 6.01 23.89
N ASP A 199 6.54 6.32 25.17
CA ASP A 199 7.38 7.35 25.79
C ASP A 199 8.80 6.84 26.08
N SER A 200 9.62 7.69 26.71
CA SER A 200 11.01 7.37 27.09
C SER A 200 11.11 6.17 28.03
N ASP A 201 10.08 5.94 28.83
CA ASP A 201 10.00 4.86 29.81
C ASP A 201 9.35 3.60 29.22
N ASN A 202 9.11 3.60 27.90
CA ASN A 202 8.50 2.53 27.12
C ASN A 202 7.04 2.24 27.54
N ASN A 203 6.35 3.20 28.15
CA ASN A 203 4.90 3.13 28.35
C ASN A 203 4.19 3.41 27.02
N THR A 204 3.18 2.60 26.69
CA THR A 204 2.36 2.81 25.49
C THR A 204 1.42 4.00 25.70
N VAL A 205 1.46 4.95 24.77
CA VAL A 205 0.56 6.12 24.77
C VAL A 205 -0.83 5.68 24.28
N PRO A 206 -1.90 5.94 25.04
CA PRO A 206 -3.25 5.54 24.64
C PRO A 206 -3.78 6.50 23.56
N PHE A 207 -3.78 6.08 22.30
CA PHE A 207 -4.53 6.74 21.23
C PHE A 207 -5.33 5.72 20.43
N LYS A 208 -6.48 6.12 19.88
CA LYS A 208 -7.22 5.26 18.94
C LYS A 208 -6.59 5.40 17.56
N VAL A 209 -6.34 4.27 16.91
CA VAL A 209 -5.83 4.21 15.53
C VAL A 209 -6.78 4.95 14.56
N SER A 210 -8.10 4.92 14.82
CA SER A 210 -9.11 5.69 14.07
C SER A 210 -8.91 7.20 14.10
N ASP A 211 -8.22 7.71 15.12
CA ASP A 211 -7.97 9.14 15.29
C ASP A 211 -6.70 9.57 14.55
N ILE A 212 -6.02 8.65 13.87
CA ILE A 212 -4.81 8.86 13.09
C ILE A 212 -5.15 8.73 11.60
N GLY A 213 -4.79 9.74 10.82
CA GLY A 213 -5.03 9.73 9.38
C GLY A 213 -4.28 8.59 8.69
N THR A 214 -4.99 7.78 7.90
CA THR A 214 -4.41 6.88 6.92
C THR A 214 -3.98 7.71 5.71
N TYR A 215 -2.69 7.69 5.35
CA TYR A 215 -2.20 8.41 4.18
C TYR A 215 -1.96 7.47 3.00
N LYS A 216 -2.47 7.85 1.82
CA LYS A 216 -2.30 7.11 0.55
C LYS A 216 -1.28 7.84 -0.33
N PHE A 217 -0.18 7.20 -0.70
CA PHE A 217 0.76 7.70 -1.71
C PHE A 217 0.16 7.57 -3.12
N ASN A 218 -0.50 8.63 -3.59
CA ASN A 218 -0.61 8.89 -5.01
C ASN A 218 0.28 10.10 -5.33
N ASN A 219 0.89 10.13 -6.51
CA ASN A 219 1.82 11.20 -6.87
C ASN A 219 1.11 12.57 -7.07
N HIS A 220 -0.19 12.73 -6.77
CA HIS A 220 -0.94 13.94 -7.19
C HIS A 220 -2.18 14.36 -6.37
N SER A 221 -2.57 13.76 -5.25
CA SER A 221 -3.82 14.21 -4.58
C SER A 221 -4.04 13.65 -3.17
N ASN A 222 -3.65 14.42 -2.15
CA ASN A 222 -4.21 14.32 -0.80
C ASN A 222 -5.02 15.57 -0.39
N ILE A 223 -5.92 15.99 -1.30
CA ILE A 223 -6.90 17.06 -1.04
C ILE A 223 -8.03 16.59 -0.09
N GLY A 224 -8.26 15.27 0.01
CA GLY A 224 -9.39 14.69 0.76
C GLY A 224 -9.36 14.97 2.27
N ALA A 225 -8.22 14.76 2.94
CA ALA A 225 -8.12 14.95 4.40
C ALA A 225 -8.22 16.44 4.81
N ALA A 226 -7.70 17.35 3.99
CA ALA A 226 -7.83 18.79 4.20
C ALA A 226 -9.30 19.23 4.10
N SER A 227 -10.05 18.76 3.09
CA SER A 227 -11.47 19.11 2.92
C SER A 227 -12.36 18.67 4.09
N GLY A 228 -12.07 17.49 4.67
CA GLY A 228 -12.78 17.00 5.85
C GLY A 228 -12.54 17.86 7.10
N ALA A 229 -11.32 18.37 7.29
CA ALA A 229 -10.98 19.23 8.41
C ALA A 229 -11.64 20.61 8.32
N PHE A 230 -11.68 21.23 7.14
CA PHE A 230 -12.32 22.55 6.95
C PHE A 230 -13.84 22.52 7.17
N SER A 231 -14.52 21.44 6.74
CA SER A 231 -15.97 21.30 6.95
C SER A 231 -16.38 21.25 8.43
N ARG A 232 -15.52 20.70 9.31
CA ARG A 232 -15.78 20.60 10.75
C ARG A 232 -15.65 21.93 11.49
N PHE A 233 -14.98 22.92 10.91
CA PHE A 233 -14.87 24.28 11.42
C PHE A 233 -15.85 25.27 10.76
N GLY A 234 -16.85 24.77 10.02
CA GLY A 234 -17.84 25.61 9.34
C GLY A 234 -17.34 26.29 8.06
N PHE A 235 -16.13 25.99 7.61
CA PHE A 235 -15.61 26.46 6.33
C PHE A 235 -16.01 25.50 5.22
N SER A 236 -16.98 25.87 4.38
CA SER A 236 -17.24 25.16 3.13
C SER A 236 -16.10 25.49 2.16
N THR A 237 -15.09 24.61 2.07
CA THR A 237 -14.11 24.72 1.00
C THR A 237 -14.72 24.18 -0.29
N SER A 238 -15.31 25.06 -1.08
CA SER A 238 -15.62 24.79 -2.48
C SER A 238 -14.30 24.66 -3.24
N ILE A 239 -13.75 23.45 -3.34
CA ILE A 239 -12.54 23.20 -4.15
C ILE A 239 -12.94 23.11 -5.63
N ARG A 240 -13.45 24.24 -6.13
CA ARG A 240 -13.32 24.82 -7.47
C ARG A 240 -13.56 26.31 -7.28
N VAL A 241 -12.50 27.08 -7.07
CA VAL A 241 -12.63 28.54 -7.01
C VAL A 241 -12.66 29.07 -8.44
N GLY A 242 -13.86 29.39 -8.90
CA GLY A 242 -14.12 30.17 -10.09
C GLY A 242 -15.48 30.83 -9.90
N ALA A 243 -15.58 32.14 -10.13
CA ALA A 243 -16.85 32.83 -10.08
C ALA A 243 -17.71 32.35 -11.27
N VAL A 244 -18.79 31.61 -11.00
CA VAL A 244 -19.76 31.25 -12.03
C VAL A 244 -20.57 32.50 -12.35
N THR A 245 -20.30 33.07 -13.52
CA THR A 245 -21.13 34.13 -14.09
C THR A 245 -22.22 33.48 -14.92
N ILE A 246 -23.47 33.50 -14.44
CA ILE A 246 -24.61 33.05 -15.23
C ILE A 246 -24.94 34.18 -16.21
N ILE A 247 -24.85 33.88 -17.51
CA ILE A 247 -25.27 34.79 -18.57
C ILE A 247 -26.59 34.28 -19.12
N ASP A 248 -27.63 35.07 -18.96
CA ASP A 248 -28.97 34.77 -19.48
C ASP A 248 -29.11 35.45 -20.84
N CYS A 249 -29.40 34.68 -21.88
CA CYS A 249 -29.53 35.17 -23.25
C CYS A 249 -30.97 34.97 -23.72
N ASP A 250 -31.58 36.01 -24.27
CA ASP A 250 -32.91 35.90 -24.86
C ASP A 250 -32.85 35.30 -26.27
N SER A 251 -34.02 34.96 -26.83
CA SER A 251 -34.17 34.40 -28.17
C SER A 251 -33.76 35.36 -29.30
N SER A 252 -33.46 36.62 -28.99
CA SER A 252 -32.90 37.62 -29.92
C SER A 252 -31.37 37.72 -29.88
N GLY A 253 -30.72 36.90 -29.04
CA GLY A 253 -29.26 36.83 -28.91
C GLY A 253 -28.65 37.89 -28.00
N LYS A 254 -29.47 38.64 -27.24
CA LYS A 254 -28.96 39.59 -26.24
C LYS A 254 -28.73 38.89 -24.91
N CYS A 255 -27.53 39.03 -24.39
CA CYS A 255 -27.06 38.34 -23.20
C CYS A 255 -26.80 39.32 -22.05
N ARG A 256 -27.24 38.99 -20.84
CA ARG A 256 -26.98 39.78 -19.62
C ARG A 256 -26.49 38.91 -18.47
N GLN A 257 -25.60 39.46 -17.65
CA GLN A 257 -25.13 38.80 -16.45
C GLN A 257 -26.22 38.80 -15.37
N VAL A 258 -26.52 37.62 -14.84
CA VAL A 258 -27.42 37.46 -13.69
C VAL A 258 -26.64 37.80 -12.42
N PRO A 259 -27.10 38.78 -11.62
CA PRO A 259 -26.43 39.12 -10.37
C PRO A 259 -26.56 37.97 -9.36
N PRO A 260 -25.54 37.77 -8.49
CA PRO A 260 -25.58 36.70 -7.50
C PRO A 260 -26.77 36.89 -6.53
N PRO A 261 -27.36 35.80 -6.01
CA PRO A 261 -28.40 35.91 -5.00
C PRO A 261 -27.87 36.67 -3.78
N LYS A 262 -28.66 37.61 -3.27
CA LYS A 262 -28.32 38.38 -2.06
C LYS A 262 -28.26 37.42 -0.88
N SER A 263 -27.23 37.54 -0.03
CA SER A 263 -27.17 36.79 1.22
C SER A 263 -28.37 37.16 2.09
N THR A 264 -29.09 36.15 2.59
CA THR A 264 -30.02 36.32 3.69
C THR A 264 -29.20 36.33 4.96
N ASP A 265 -29.07 37.50 5.59
CA ASP A 265 -28.53 37.64 6.95
C ASP A 265 -29.44 36.98 7.99
#